data_AF-A0A0C2HDV4-F1
#
_entry.id   AF-A0A0C2HDV4-F1
#
_cell.length_a   1.000
_cell.length_b   1.000
_cell.length_c   1.000
_cell.angle_alpha   90.00
_cell.angle_beta   90.00
_cell.angle_gamma   90.00
#
_symmetry.space_group_name_H-M   'P 1'
#
loop_
_entity.id
_entity.type
_entity.pdbx_description
1 polymer ?
#
loop_
_entity_poly.entity_id
_entity_poly.type
_entity_poly.pdbx_seq_one_letter_code
_entity_poly.pdbx_strand_id
1 'polypeptide(L)' 'MDGLKGATLRVIVPSIEPPYVNYANFSEQAEFEHGYGPGLVMEILKEMASMLDLKYEVGDILSTVFVMSFQNR' A
#
# COMPACT_ATOMS: atom_id res chain seq x y z
N MET A 1 12.69 12.86 -12.13
CA MET A 1 12.16 12.00 -11.05
C MET A 1 12.33 10.54 -11.45
N ASP A 2 13.51 10.17 -11.98
CA ASP A 2 13.68 8.93 -12.74
C ASP A 2 14.23 7.78 -11.89
N GLY A 3 14.75 8.07 -10.69
CA GLY A 3 15.34 7.06 -9.81
C GLY A 3 14.34 6.17 -9.08
N LEU A 4 13.04 6.52 -9.10
CA LEU A 4 11.99 5.76 -8.43
C LEU A 4 11.10 4.99 -9.40
N LYS A 5 11.17 5.26 -10.71
CA LYS A 5 10.29 4.59 -11.68
C LYS A 5 10.62 3.10 -11.75
N GLY A 6 9.63 2.24 -11.51
CA GLY A 6 9.83 0.78 -11.46
C GLY A 6 10.55 0.26 -10.21
N ALA A 7 10.80 1.11 -9.21
CA ALA A 7 11.42 0.71 -7.95
C ALA A 7 10.40 0.01 -7.02
N THR A 8 10.91 -0.77 -6.06
CA THR A 8 10.11 -1.33 -4.96
C THR A 8 10.29 -0.46 -3.72
N LEU A 9 9.19 0.11 -3.22
CA LEU A 9 9.16 0.90 -1.99
C LEU A 9 8.78 -0.01 -0.81
N ARG A 10 9.65 -0.11 0.19
CA ARG A 10 9.33 -0.81 1.44
C ARG A 10 8.71 0.16 2.42
N VAL A 11 7.46 -0.08 2.81
CA VAL A 11 6.69 0.72 3.75
C VAL A 11 6.53 -0.06 5.05
N ILE A 12 6.87 0.57 6.16
CA ILE A 12 6.66 0.00 7.49
C ILE A 12 5.44 0.68 8.09
N VAL A 13 4.40 -0.10 8.37
CA VAL A 13 3.19 0.36 9.05
C VAL A 13 3.32 -0.02 10.53
N PRO A 14 3.48 0.96 11.44
CA PRO A 14 3.67 0.68 12.86
C PRO A 14 2.42 0.13 13.52
N SER A 15 1.24 0.57 13.08
CA SER A 15 -0.05 0.21 13.64
C SER A 15 -1.16 0.41 12.59
N ILE A 16 -2.22 -0.38 12.72
CA ILE A 16 -3.49 -0.16 12.00
C ILE A 16 -4.31 0.80 12.85
N GLU A 17 -4.45 2.05 12.39
CA GLU A 17 -5.14 3.12 13.09
C GLU A 17 -6.05 3.90 12.14
N PRO A 18 -7.38 3.65 12.16
CA PRO A 18 -8.33 4.44 11.38
C PRO A 18 -8.35 5.92 11.80
N PRO A 19 -8.53 6.86 10.86
CA PRO A 19 -8.76 6.67 9.42
C PRO A 19 -7.46 6.64 8.59
N TYR A 20 -6.29 6.64 9.24
CA TYR A 20 -4.99 6.73 8.58
C TYR A 20 -4.62 5.43 7.87
N VAL A 21 -4.74 4.30 8.57
CA VAL A 21 -4.57 2.95 8.03
C VAL A 21 -5.68 2.06 8.59
N ASN A 22 -6.58 1.60 7.73
CA ASN A 22 -7.66 0.69 8.10
C ASN A 22 -7.25 -0.78 7.94
N TYR A 23 -6.43 -1.08 6.93
CA TYR A 23 -5.83 -2.39 6.71
C TYR A 23 -4.57 -2.25 5.85
N ALA A 24 -3.52 -3.02 6.16
CA ALA A 24 -2.25 -2.95 5.46
C ALA A 24 -2.27 -3.67 4.11
N ASN A 25 -3.03 -4.78 4.02
CA ASN A 25 -3.16 -5.57 2.80
C ASN A 25 -4.20 -4.96 1.87
N PHE A 26 -3.84 -3.91 1.13
CA PHE A 26 -4.75 -3.27 0.20
C PHE A 26 -4.76 -3.92 -1.20
N SER A 27 -5.97 -4.18 -1.69
CA SER A 27 -6.28 -4.57 -3.06
C SER A 27 -7.70 -4.10 -3.38
N GLU A 28 -8.06 -4.00 -4.67
CA GLU A 28 -9.44 -3.68 -5.06
C GLU A 28 -10.44 -4.70 -4.50
N GLN A 29 -10.03 -5.96 -4.41
CA GLN A 29 -10.83 -7.02 -3.78
C GLN A 29 -11.02 -6.76 -2.28
N ALA A 30 -9.97 -6.35 -1.56
CA ALA A 30 -10.07 -6.04 -0.14
C ALA A 30 -11.04 -4.86 0.12
N GLU A 31 -10.98 -3.82 -0.72
CA GLU A 31 -11.92 -2.70 -0.63
C GLU A 31 -13.37 -3.13 -0.86
N PHE A 32 -13.60 -4.02 -1.85
CA PHE A 32 -14.92 -4.60 -2.08
C PHE A 32 -15.42 -5.46 -0.91
N GLU A 33 -14.56 -6.30 -0.33
CA GLU A 33 -14.89 -7.18 0.79
C GLU A 33 -15.15 -6.40 2.09
N HIS A 34 -14.39 -5.32 2.33
CA HIS A 34 -14.54 -4.50 3.53
C HIS A 34 -15.66 -3.46 3.42
N GLY A 35 -15.98 -2.98 2.21
CA GLY A 35 -16.96 -1.92 1.98
C GLY A 35 -16.43 -0.51 2.34
N TYR A 36 -15.14 -0.37 2.60
CA TYR A 36 -14.44 0.88 2.84
C TYR A 36 -12.97 0.76 2.39
N GLY A 37 -12.36 1.89 2.06
CA GLY A 37 -10.98 1.94 1.58
C GLY A 37 -9.90 1.68 2.65
N PRO A 38 -8.63 1.50 2.24
CA PRO A 38 -7.53 1.08 3.10
C PRO A 38 -7.05 2.15 4.10
N GLY A 39 -7.60 3.37 4.04
CA GLY A 39 -7.23 4.51 4.88
C GLY A 39 -6.43 5.55 4.12
N LEU A 40 -6.38 6.76 4.67
CA LEU A 40 -5.83 7.94 3.99
C LEU A 40 -4.38 7.74 3.53
N VAL A 41 -3.53 7.15 4.37
CA VAL A 41 -2.10 6.93 4.04
C VAL A 41 -1.97 5.97 2.87
N MET A 42 -2.77 4.90 2.87
CA MET A 42 -2.73 3.86 1.84
C MET A 42 -3.24 4.37 0.49
N GLU A 43 -4.26 5.24 0.48
CA GLU A 43 -4.74 5.90 -0.74
C GLU A 43 -3.65 6.79 -1.38
N ILE A 44 -2.91 7.54 -0.56
CA ILE A 44 -1.78 8.36 -1.06
C ILE A 44 -0.70 7.45 -1.67
N LEU A 45 -0.38 6.33 -1.01
CA LEU A 45 0.59 5.36 -1.53
C LEU A 45 0.11 4.77 -2.88
N LYS A 46 -1.19 4.48 -3.03
CA LYS A 46 -1.79 4.00 -4.28
C LYS A 46 -1.68 5.02 -5.40
N GLU A 47 -1.97 6.28 -5.13
CA GLU A 47 -1.86 7.35 -6.14
C GLU A 47 -0.40 7.52 -6.60
N MET A 48 0.55 7.55 -5.66
CA MET A 48 1.98 7.58 -5.98
C MET A 48 2.44 6.32 -6.73
N ALA A 49 1.88 5.15 -6.39
CA ALA A 49 2.15 3.88 -7.07
C ALA A 49 1.81 3.96 -8.55
N SER A 50 0.60 4.43 -8.84
CA SER A 50 0.07 4.54 -10.20
C SER A 50 0.88 5.54 -11.03
N MET A 51 1.22 6.70 -10.44
CA MET A 51 1.98 7.74 -11.13
C MET A 51 3.42 7.33 -11.47
N LEU A 52 4.06 6.53 -10.62
CA LEU A 52 5.49 6.21 -10.71
C LEU A 52 5.78 4.75 -11.12
N ASP A 53 4.74 3.94 -11.36
CA ASP A 53 4.86 2.50 -11.62
C ASP A 53 5.66 1.78 -10.51
N LEU A 54 5.35 2.10 -9.26
CA LEU A 54 6.03 1.56 -8.08
C LEU A 54 5.39 0.25 -7.60
N LYS A 55 6.23 -0.66 -7.09
CA LYS A 55 5.79 -1.83 -6.32
C LYS A 55 5.97 -1.55 -4.83
N TYR A 56 5.13 -2.12 -3.96
CA TYR A 56 5.23 -1.87 -2.52
C TYR A 56 5.38 -3.16 -1.71
N GLU A 57 6.18 -3.09 -0.66
CA GLU A 57 6.22 -4.12 0.36
C GLU A 57 5.79 -3.48 1.67
N VAL A 58 4.61 -3.85 2.15
CA VAL A 58 4.03 -3.31 3.39
C VAL A 58 4.31 -4.32 4.50
N GLY A 59 5.09 -3.92 5.50
CA GLY A 59 5.39 -4.77 6.65
C GLY A 59 5.00 -4.12 7.97
N ASP A 60 4.78 -4.94 8.99
CA ASP A 60 4.70 -4.46 10.36
C ASP A 60 6.10 -4.35 10.99
N ILE A 61 6.20 -3.65 12.13
CA ILE A 61 7.45 -3.53 12.89
C ILE A 61 7.88 -4.87 13.52
N LEU A 62 6.94 -5.82 13.66
CA LEU A 62 7.13 -7.08 14.38
C LEU A 62 7.53 -8.27 13.48
N SER A 63 7.93 -8.01 12.23
CA SER A 63 8.60 -8.92 11.28
C SER A 63 7.73 -9.62 10.24
N THR A 64 6.47 -9.23 10.05
CA THR A 64 5.67 -9.76 8.93
C THR A 64 5.74 -8.80 7.75
N VAL A 65 6.51 -9.16 6.71
CA VAL A 65 6.58 -8.41 5.44
C VAL A 65 5.54 -8.99 4.48
N PHE A 66 4.53 -8.21 4.11
CA PHE A 66 3.61 -8.54 3.03
C PHE A 66 4.10 -7.86 1.74
N VAL A 67 4.52 -8.66 0.76
CA VAL A 67 4.89 -8.16 -0.56
C VAL A 67 3.61 -7.90 -1.35
N MET A 68 3.33 -6.65 -1.69
CA MET A 68 2.17 -6.26 -2.48
C MET A 68 2.58 -5.86 -3.90
N SER A 69 2.24 -6.71 -4.87
CA SER A 69 2.43 -6.36 -6.29
C SER A 69 1.19 -5.67 -6.82
N PHE A 70 1.29 -4.38 -7.12
CA PHE A 70 0.28 -3.65 -7.89
C PHE A 70 0.37 -4.11 -9.34
N GLN A 71 -0.66 -4.79 -9.82
CA GLN A 71 -0.84 -4.96 -11.26
C GLN A 71 -1.71 -3.79 -11.74
N ASN A 72 -1.06 -2.75 -12.26
CA ASN A 72 -1.74 -1.76 -13.09
C ASN A 72 -2.35 -2.51 -14.28
N ARG A 73 -3.68 -2.63 -14.32
CA ARG A 73 -4.43 -2.97 -15.52
C ARG A 73 -4.98 -1.70 -16.15
#